data_AF-A0A9J6CXM8-F1
#
_entry.id   AF-A0A9J6CXM8-F1
#
_cell.length_a   1.000
_cell.length_b   1.000
_cell.length_c   1.000
_cell.angle_alpha   90.00
_cell.angle_beta   90.00
_cell.angle_gamma   90.00
#
_symmetry.space_group_name_H-M   'P 1'
#
loop_
_entity.id
_entity.type
_entity.pdbx_description
1 polymer ?
#
loop_
_entity_poly.entity_id
_entity_poly.type
_entity_poly.pdbx_seq_one_letter_code
_entity_poly.pdbx_strand_id
1 'polypeptide(L)'
;MFCAASTLCLPMPSWGVHRIDLEGYRGLVFHDASLLRTSDGPCVFFNRKTVHEKCDMTVQVYILGKPVDCSAMGVNNFAAMASQIEHILKTVDSVDVCGGGPSLKDFPSVAAKSAFTDCQSKWRHKRCQVLLLKGNICRACSSLFDTLRIHAKRQAARAEQRQTLKRIWLSASPTKKHKVDALRQAKSILKKAQARLLKRNQL
;
A
#
# COMPACT_ATOMS: atom_id res chain seq x y z
N MET A 1 35.85 3.99 1.97
CA MET A 1 36.22 5.10 2.88
C MET A 1 34.93 5.54 3.57
N PHE A 2 34.72 5.22 4.86
CA PHE A 2 33.44 5.46 5.58
C PHE A 2 33.54 6.57 6.63
N CYS A 3 34.61 7.37 6.64
CA CYS A 3 34.87 8.39 7.67
C CYS A 3 33.97 9.64 7.61
N ALA A 4 33.04 9.76 6.65
CA ALA A 4 32.25 10.97 6.46
C ALA A 4 30.85 10.92 7.09
N ALA A 5 30.41 9.80 7.67
CA ALA A 5 29.03 9.69 8.18
C ALA A 5 28.70 10.69 9.31
N SER A 6 29.70 11.02 10.15
CA SER A 6 29.55 12.00 11.24
C SER A 6 29.62 13.46 10.79
N THR A 7 30.04 13.73 9.56
CA THR A 7 30.14 15.10 9.00
C THR A 7 28.96 15.45 8.10
N LEU A 8 28.07 14.50 7.80
CA LEU A 8 26.93 14.73 6.93
C LEU A 8 25.85 15.58 7.60
N CYS A 9 25.37 16.60 6.89
CA CYS A 9 24.22 17.38 7.29
C CYS A 9 22.92 16.65 6.95
N LEU A 10 22.29 16.04 7.96
CA LEU A 10 20.98 15.41 7.80
C LEU A 10 19.87 16.46 7.64
N PRO A 11 18.83 16.19 6.82
CA PRO A 11 17.83 17.19 6.47
C PRO A 11 16.90 17.57 7.64
N MET A 12 16.57 16.61 8.51
CA MET A 12 15.70 16.80 9.68
C MET A 12 16.19 15.98 10.88
N PRO A 13 15.85 16.38 12.13
CA PRO A 13 16.24 15.63 13.33
C PRO A 13 15.68 14.21 13.43
N SER A 14 14.65 13.88 12.64
CA SER A 14 14.09 12.52 12.56
C SER A 14 14.99 11.56 11.78
N TRP A 15 15.97 12.08 11.03
CA TRP A 15 16.90 11.26 10.28
C TRP A 15 18.02 10.74 11.17
N GLY A 16 18.32 9.45 11.01
CA GLY A 16 19.51 8.82 11.56
C GLY A 16 20.34 8.14 10.49
N VAL A 17 21.58 7.79 10.83
CA VAL A 17 22.49 7.03 9.98
C VAL A 17 23.03 5.82 10.74
N HIS A 18 23.08 4.68 10.07
CA HIS A 18 23.73 3.47 10.56
C HIS A 18 24.74 2.99 9.54
N ARG A 19 25.88 2.49 10.03
CA ARG A 19 26.81 1.72 9.21
C ARG A 19 26.44 0.25 9.32
N ILE A 20 26.28 -0.40 8.18
CA ILE A 20 25.96 -1.83 8.11
C ILE A 20 27.16 -2.56 7.48
N ASP A 21 27.54 -3.67 8.11
CA ASP A 21 28.48 -4.65 7.59
C ASP A 21 27.92 -6.05 7.96
N LEU A 22 27.01 -6.56 7.14
CA LEU A 22 26.25 -7.79 7.41
C LEU A 22 25.97 -8.54 6.11
N GLU A 23 26.15 -9.87 6.10
CA GLU A 23 25.75 -10.75 4.98
C GLU A 23 26.28 -10.30 3.60
N GLY A 24 27.49 -9.75 3.56
CA GLY A 24 28.09 -9.21 2.33
C GLY A 24 27.54 -7.84 1.90
N TYR A 25 26.55 -7.30 2.60
CA TYR A 25 26.16 -5.90 2.49
C TYR A 25 27.07 -5.04 3.36
N ARG A 26 27.78 -4.10 2.72
CA ARG A 26 28.56 -3.08 3.40
C ARG A 26 28.19 -1.71 2.86
N GLY A 27 27.81 -0.80 3.76
CA GLY A 27 27.31 0.51 3.37
C GLY A 27 26.81 1.37 4.52
N LEU A 28 26.21 2.51 4.16
CA LEU A 28 25.50 3.40 5.06
C LEU A 28 24.00 3.30 4.79
N VAL A 29 23.20 3.36 5.85
CA VAL A 29 21.75 3.43 5.78
C VAL A 29 21.26 4.64 6.54
N PHE A 30 20.70 5.58 5.80
CA PHE A 30 20.01 6.74 6.32
C PHE A 30 18.53 6.39 6.44
N HIS A 31 17.87 6.81 7.53
CA HIS A 31 16.47 6.49 7.76
C HIS A 31 15.76 7.66 8.44
N ASP A 32 14.58 8.01 7.92
CA ASP A 32 13.64 8.95 8.53
C ASP A 32 12.71 8.20 9.48
N ALA A 33 12.95 8.36 10.79
CA ALA A 33 12.18 7.71 11.82
C ALA A 33 10.87 8.48 12.08
N SER A 34 9.74 7.78 11.99
CA SER A 34 8.42 8.31 12.26
C SER A 34 7.76 7.59 13.42
N LEU A 35 7.00 8.33 14.23
CA LEU A 35 6.27 7.80 15.37
C LEU A 35 4.81 7.52 14.98
N LEU A 36 4.38 6.27 15.11
CA LEU A 36 2.98 5.90 15.04
C LEU A 36 2.38 5.94 16.45
N ARG A 37 1.51 6.91 16.71
CA ARG A 37 0.72 6.97 17.95
C ARG A 37 -0.52 6.09 17.78
N THR A 38 -0.64 5.09 18.62
CA THR A 38 -1.88 4.30 18.75
C THR A 38 -2.70 4.89 19.89
N SER A 39 -4.03 4.87 19.78
CA SER A 39 -4.92 5.46 20.80
C SER A 39 -4.81 4.74 22.15
N ASP A 40 -4.54 3.43 22.13
CA ASP A 40 -4.68 2.54 23.29
C ASP A 40 -3.44 1.63 23.47
N GLY A 41 -2.32 1.93 22.81
CA GLY A 41 -1.16 1.05 22.76
C GLY A 41 0.18 1.79 22.79
N PRO A 42 1.31 1.02 22.76
CA PRO A 42 2.63 1.62 22.71
C PRO A 42 2.79 2.42 21.42
N CYS A 43 3.58 3.49 21.50
CA CYS A 43 4.04 4.17 20.30
C CYS A 43 5.03 3.26 19.58
N VAL A 44 4.87 3.14 18.27
CA VAL A 44 5.73 2.30 17.42
C VAL A 44 6.53 3.20 16.50
N PHE A 45 7.85 3.05 16.52
CA PHE A 45 8.72 3.69 15.55
C PHE A 45 8.75 2.87 14.26
N PHE A 46 8.75 3.57 13.13
CA PHE A 46 8.93 2.93 11.83
C PHE A 46 9.71 3.86 10.90
N ASN A 47 10.41 3.26 9.94
CA ASN A 47 11.15 4.02 8.94
C ASN A 47 10.23 4.40 7.79
N ARG A 48 9.94 5.70 7.65
CA ARG A 48 9.08 6.20 6.57
C ARG A 48 9.83 6.22 5.24
N LYS A 49 11.08 6.66 5.28
CA LYS A 49 12.01 6.76 4.15
C LYS A 49 13.35 6.16 4.56
N THR A 50 14.00 5.43 3.68
CA THR A 50 15.39 5.01 3.88
C THR A 50 16.20 5.24 2.61
N VAL A 51 17.46 5.59 2.78
CA VAL A 51 18.43 5.78 1.69
C VAL A 51 19.62 4.90 2.01
N HIS A 52 19.93 3.99 1.09
CA HIS A 52 20.97 2.99 1.24
C HIS A 52 22.12 3.38 0.30
N GLU A 53 23.27 3.73 0.85
CA GLU A 53 24.50 3.97 0.11
C GLU A 53 25.42 2.76 0.27
N LYS A 54 25.79 2.13 -0.85
CA LYS A 54 26.66 0.96 -0.87
C LYS A 54 28.13 1.35 -1.03
N CYS A 55 29.04 0.40 -0.80
CA CYS A 55 30.48 0.57 -1.04
C CYS A 55 30.85 1.02 -2.46
N ASP A 56 30.06 0.65 -3.45
CA ASP A 56 30.24 1.03 -4.86
C ASP A 56 29.66 2.42 -5.18
N MET A 57 29.32 3.19 -4.14
CA MET A 57 28.73 4.54 -4.23
C MET A 57 27.35 4.57 -4.90
N THR A 58 26.71 3.40 -5.10
CA THR A 58 25.33 3.33 -5.56
C THR A 58 24.36 3.65 -4.42
N VAL A 59 23.30 4.37 -4.78
CA VAL A 59 22.27 4.83 -3.86
C VAL A 59 20.92 4.23 -4.23
N GLN A 60 20.28 3.61 -3.24
CA GLN A 60 18.94 3.04 -3.38
C GLN A 60 17.99 3.67 -2.35
N VAL A 61 16.86 4.18 -2.82
CA VAL A 61 15.86 4.80 -1.96
C VAL A 61 14.70 3.84 -1.75
N TYR A 62 14.25 3.73 -0.51
CA TYR A 62 13.04 3.01 -0.15
C TYR A 62 12.08 3.92 0.58
N ILE A 63 10.79 3.78 0.28
CA ILE A 63 9.73 4.50 0.96
C ILE A 63 8.67 3.50 1.40
N LEU A 64 8.41 3.49 2.71
CA LEU A 64 7.60 2.46 3.36
C LEU A 64 8.04 1.03 2.98
N GLY A 65 9.36 0.82 2.96
CA GLY A 65 9.99 -0.47 2.63
C GLY A 65 9.92 -0.88 1.15
N LYS A 66 9.40 -0.03 0.25
CA LYS A 66 9.37 -0.32 -1.20
C LYS A 66 10.48 0.43 -1.93
N PRO A 67 11.23 -0.23 -2.82
CA PRO A 67 12.23 0.46 -3.62
C PRO A 67 11.55 1.47 -4.54
N VAL A 68 12.16 2.64 -4.66
CA VAL A 68 11.69 3.75 -5.48
C VAL A 68 12.80 4.13 -6.44
N ASP A 69 12.42 4.41 -7.68
CA ASP A 69 13.36 4.88 -8.69
C ASP A 69 13.79 6.32 -8.36
N CYS A 70 15.10 6.51 -8.19
CA CYS A 70 15.73 7.81 -7.97
C CYS A 70 15.40 8.80 -9.09
N SER A 71 15.29 8.33 -10.34
CA SER A 71 14.99 9.19 -11.49
C SER A 71 13.60 9.83 -11.38
N ALA A 72 12.62 9.14 -10.78
CA ALA A 72 11.27 9.65 -10.55
C ALA A 72 11.23 10.79 -9.52
N MET A 73 12.28 10.95 -8.71
CA MET A 73 12.46 12.06 -7.77
C MET A 73 13.43 13.13 -8.31
N GLY A 74 13.96 12.96 -9.54
CA GLY A 74 14.96 13.86 -10.11
C GLY A 74 16.34 13.79 -9.45
N VAL A 75 16.69 12.64 -8.84
CA VAL A 75 18.01 12.43 -8.22
C VAL A 75 18.78 11.30 -8.88
N ASN A 76 20.11 11.41 -8.85
CA ASN A 76 21.01 10.36 -9.30
C ASN A 76 21.04 9.21 -8.30
N ASN A 77 21.19 7.98 -8.81
CA ASN A 77 21.39 6.76 -8.03
C ASN A 77 22.87 6.50 -7.70
N PHE A 78 23.72 7.53 -7.79
CA PHE A 78 25.15 7.44 -7.57
C PHE A 78 25.63 8.69 -6.84
N ALA A 79 26.48 8.52 -5.83
CA ALA A 79 27.03 9.61 -5.04
C ALA A 79 28.47 9.32 -4.62
N ALA A 80 29.42 9.96 -5.28
CA ALA A 80 30.85 9.85 -4.96
C ALA A 80 31.31 10.84 -3.89
N MET A 81 30.51 11.88 -3.64
CA MET A 81 30.82 12.94 -2.68
C MET A 81 29.74 13.05 -1.61
N ALA A 82 30.16 13.40 -0.39
CA ALA A 82 29.26 13.63 0.74
C ALA A 82 28.13 14.63 0.40
N SER A 83 28.46 15.73 -0.32
CA SER A 83 27.49 16.73 -0.76
C SER A 83 26.39 16.16 -1.67
N GLN A 84 26.68 15.13 -2.46
CA GLN A 84 25.69 14.45 -3.30
C GLN A 84 24.73 13.61 -2.46
N ILE A 85 25.24 12.93 -1.43
CA ILE A 85 24.40 12.22 -0.45
C ILE A 85 23.48 13.22 0.27
N GLU A 86 24.02 14.33 0.77
CA GLU A 86 23.20 15.37 1.42
C GLU A 86 22.10 15.91 0.51
N HIS A 87 22.40 16.14 -0.77
CA HIS A 87 21.42 16.55 -1.76
C HIS A 87 20.33 15.49 -1.99
N ILE A 88 20.72 14.22 -2.09
CA ILE A 88 19.77 13.10 -2.20
C ILE A 88 18.89 13.04 -0.95
N LEU A 89 19.46 13.12 0.24
CA LEU A 89 18.71 13.09 1.50
C LEU A 89 17.70 14.25 1.58
N LYS A 90 18.12 15.48 1.26
CA LYS A 90 17.22 16.65 1.20
C LYS A 90 16.09 16.45 0.18
N THR A 91 16.41 15.91 -0.99
CA THR A 91 15.38 15.67 -2.01
C THR A 91 14.40 14.60 -1.56
N VAL A 92 14.89 13.46 -1.05
CA VAL A 92 14.05 12.38 -0.52
C VAL A 92 13.18 12.88 0.63
N ASP A 93 13.71 13.71 1.52
CA ASP A 93 12.97 14.33 2.63
C ASP A 93 11.83 15.24 2.13
N SER A 94 12.07 16.01 1.06
CA SER A 94 11.08 16.92 0.48
C SER A 94 9.89 16.21 -0.20
N VAL A 95 10.04 14.95 -0.61
CA VAL A 95 9.00 14.26 -1.37
C VAL A 95 7.85 13.80 -0.48
N ASP A 96 6.63 14.08 -0.92
CA ASP A 96 5.41 13.62 -0.25
C ASP A 96 5.19 12.12 -0.42
N VAL A 97 4.81 11.48 0.69
CA VAL A 97 4.51 10.05 0.73
C VAL A 97 3.01 9.88 0.91
N CYS A 98 2.39 9.06 0.06
CA CYS A 98 0.98 8.74 0.15
C CYS A 98 0.61 8.23 1.54
N GLY A 99 -0.30 8.94 2.21
CA GLY A 99 -0.77 8.68 3.57
C GLY A 99 -1.65 7.44 3.73
N GLY A 100 -1.87 6.68 2.65
CA GLY A 100 -2.72 5.49 2.65
C GLY A 100 -4.21 5.78 2.48
N GLY A 101 -5.01 4.74 2.47
CA GLY A 101 -6.47 4.79 2.49
C GLY A 101 -7.02 4.80 3.93
N PRO A 102 -8.25 4.29 4.15
CA PRO A 102 -8.89 4.29 5.47
C PRO A 102 -8.13 3.46 6.51
N SER A 103 -8.46 3.69 7.78
CA SER A 103 -7.89 2.92 8.88
C SER A 103 -8.36 1.47 8.81
N LEU A 104 -7.52 0.54 9.29
CA LEU A 104 -7.94 -0.84 9.53
C LEU A 104 -9.14 -0.89 10.47
N LYS A 105 -9.24 0.05 11.43
CA LYS A 105 -10.36 0.15 12.38
C LYS A 105 -11.71 0.39 11.69
N ASP A 106 -11.72 1.09 10.55
CA ASP A 106 -12.95 1.36 9.80
C ASP A 106 -13.50 0.10 9.10
N PHE A 107 -12.61 -0.84 8.76
CA PHE A 107 -12.95 -2.05 8.00
C PHE A 107 -12.17 -3.29 8.52
N PRO A 108 -12.35 -3.71 9.78
CA PRO A 108 -11.47 -4.67 10.44
C PRO A 108 -11.58 -6.09 9.87
N SER A 109 -12.75 -6.46 9.33
CA SER A 109 -13.04 -7.83 8.87
C SER A 109 -13.11 -7.96 7.34
N VAL A 110 -12.75 -6.91 6.60
CA VAL A 110 -12.84 -6.90 5.14
C VAL A 110 -11.63 -7.56 4.51
N ALA A 111 -11.86 -8.56 3.67
CA ALA A 111 -10.82 -9.13 2.81
C ALA A 111 -10.83 -8.42 1.44
N ALA A 112 -9.83 -7.58 1.18
CA ALA A 112 -9.65 -6.90 -0.10
C ALA A 112 -8.46 -7.46 -0.88
N LYS A 113 -8.70 -8.07 -2.04
CA LYS A 113 -7.62 -8.61 -2.90
C LYS A 113 -6.74 -7.51 -3.52
N SER A 114 -7.28 -6.31 -3.69
CA SER A 114 -6.62 -5.16 -4.30
C SER A 114 -5.84 -4.29 -3.30
N ALA A 115 -5.92 -4.59 -2.01
CA ALA A 115 -5.30 -3.80 -0.95
C ALA A 115 -4.60 -4.69 0.09
N PHE A 116 -3.80 -4.07 0.94
CA PHE A 116 -3.15 -4.68 2.10
C PHE A 116 -3.10 -3.65 3.23
N THR A 117 -2.95 -4.09 4.47
CA THR A 117 -2.71 -3.17 5.60
C THR A 117 -1.22 -2.91 5.72
N ASP A 118 -0.82 -1.65 5.80
CA ASP A 118 0.58 -1.27 6.02
C ASP A 118 0.95 -1.19 7.51
N CYS A 119 2.22 -0.88 7.79
CA CYS A 119 2.74 -0.73 9.16
C CYS A 119 2.05 0.39 9.96
N GLN A 120 1.34 1.31 9.30
CA GLN A 120 0.58 2.38 9.94
C GLN A 120 -0.85 1.96 10.27
N SER A 121 -1.18 0.66 10.14
CA SER A 121 -2.54 0.14 10.28
C SER A 121 -3.54 0.82 9.33
N LYS A 122 -3.09 1.22 8.14
CA LYS A 122 -3.93 1.78 7.09
C LYS A 122 -4.05 0.84 5.91
N TRP A 123 -5.22 0.85 5.28
CA TRP A 123 -5.43 0.15 4.03
C TRP A 123 -4.69 0.86 2.90
N ARG A 124 -3.82 0.14 2.20
CA ARG A 124 -3.05 0.63 1.06
C ARG A 124 -3.34 -0.19 -0.18
N HIS A 125 -3.55 0.49 -1.31
CA HIS A 125 -3.82 -0.19 -2.56
C HIS A 125 -2.54 -0.87 -3.06
N LYS A 126 -2.61 -2.06 -3.65
CA LYS A 126 -1.44 -2.78 -4.18
C LYS A 126 -0.69 -1.98 -5.26
N ARG A 127 -1.44 -1.20 -6.05
CA ARG A 127 -0.93 -0.23 -7.04
C ARG A 127 -0.79 1.20 -6.50
N CYS A 128 -0.58 1.37 -5.20
CA CYS A 128 -0.37 2.69 -4.61
C CYS A 128 0.85 3.35 -5.23
N GLN A 129 0.67 4.54 -5.82
CA GLN A 129 1.77 5.45 -6.08
C GLN A 129 2.25 5.99 -4.73
N VAL A 130 3.38 5.48 -4.25
CA VAL A 130 3.91 5.80 -2.91
C VAL A 130 4.41 7.24 -2.87
N LEU A 131 5.09 7.67 -3.94
CA LEU A 131 5.46 9.07 -4.18
C LEU A 131 4.27 9.89 -4.66
N LEU A 132 4.12 11.09 -4.12
CA LEU A 132 3.14 12.06 -4.57
C LEU A 132 3.84 13.32 -5.06
N LEU A 133 3.42 13.79 -6.24
CA LEU A 133 3.78 15.13 -6.73
C LEU A 133 2.90 16.22 -6.11
N LYS A 134 1.68 15.84 -5.70
CA LYS A 134 0.70 16.74 -5.09
C LYS A 134 -0.31 15.96 -4.26
N GLY A 135 -0.69 16.55 -3.13
CA GLY A 135 -1.73 16.04 -2.23
C GLY A 135 -1.23 14.94 -1.30
N ASN A 136 -2.12 14.46 -0.43
CA ASN A 136 -1.73 13.58 0.67
C ASN A 136 -2.01 12.08 0.39
N ILE A 137 -2.88 11.78 -0.57
CA ILE A 137 -3.35 10.41 -0.86
C ILE A 137 -3.44 10.21 -2.37
N CYS A 138 -2.85 9.12 -2.88
CA CYS A 138 -2.94 8.79 -4.30
C CYS A 138 -4.36 8.37 -4.70
N ARG A 139 -4.72 8.53 -5.98
CA ARG A 139 -6.05 8.18 -6.52
C ARG A 139 -6.47 6.72 -6.23
N ALA A 140 -5.51 5.79 -6.23
CA ALA A 140 -5.81 4.40 -5.94
C ALA A 140 -6.23 4.20 -4.47
N CYS A 141 -5.49 4.81 -3.53
CA CYS A 141 -5.80 4.73 -2.11
C CYS A 141 -7.06 5.53 -1.73
N SER A 142 -7.33 6.66 -2.39
CA SER A 142 -8.57 7.42 -2.12
C SER A 142 -9.82 6.62 -2.50
N SER A 143 -9.75 5.81 -3.56
CA SER A 143 -10.86 4.93 -3.98
C SER A 143 -11.12 3.73 -3.05
N LEU A 144 -10.24 3.46 -2.08
CA LEU A 144 -10.37 2.30 -1.21
C LEU A 144 -11.54 2.41 -0.25
N PHE A 145 -11.90 3.61 0.21
CA PHE A 145 -13.00 3.77 1.16
C PHE A 145 -14.31 3.18 0.61
N ASP A 146 -14.68 3.56 -0.61
CA ASP A 146 -15.88 3.04 -1.27
C ASP A 146 -15.77 1.55 -1.59
N THR A 147 -14.59 1.11 -2.05
CA THR A 147 -14.34 -0.30 -2.35
C THR A 147 -14.54 -1.17 -1.10
N LEU A 148 -13.91 -0.79 0.01
CA LEU A 148 -13.98 -1.53 1.27
C LEU A 148 -15.38 -1.47 1.87
N ARG A 149 -16.07 -0.33 1.81
CA ARG A 149 -17.47 -0.19 2.22
C ARG A 149 -18.39 -1.14 1.45
N ILE A 150 -18.24 -1.24 0.12
CA ILE A 150 -19.03 -2.17 -0.70
C ILE A 150 -18.70 -3.62 -0.33
N HIS A 151 -17.43 -3.94 -0.08
CA HIS A 151 -17.02 -5.28 0.34
C HIS A 151 -17.61 -5.65 1.70
N ALA A 152 -17.54 -4.76 2.68
CA ALA A 152 -18.14 -4.92 4.01
C ALA A 152 -19.64 -5.22 3.92
N LYS A 153 -20.39 -4.39 3.17
CA LYS A 153 -21.83 -4.61 2.95
C LYS A 153 -22.14 -5.97 2.33
N ARG A 154 -21.38 -6.38 1.30
CA ARG A 154 -21.56 -7.69 0.64
C ARG A 154 -21.23 -8.85 1.56
N GLN A 155 -20.24 -8.69 2.43
CA GLN A 155 -19.85 -9.72 3.39
C GLN A 155 -20.92 -9.90 4.47
N ALA A 156 -21.47 -8.81 5.00
CA ALA A 156 -22.59 -8.84 5.94
C ALA A 156 -23.82 -9.52 5.31
N ALA A 157 -24.24 -9.10 4.12
CA ALA A 157 -25.38 -9.71 3.42
C ALA A 157 -25.19 -11.21 3.14
N ARG A 158 -23.96 -11.64 2.83
CA ARG A 158 -23.65 -13.08 2.65
C ARG A 158 -23.67 -13.86 3.96
N ALA A 159 -23.27 -13.23 5.07
CA ALA A 159 -23.31 -13.86 6.39
C ALA A 159 -24.76 -14.10 6.81
N GLU A 160 -25.62 -13.08 6.67
CA GLU A 160 -27.06 -13.18 6.91
C GLU A 160 -27.70 -14.24 6.01
N GLN A 161 -27.44 -14.22 4.71
CA GLN A 161 -27.98 -15.21 3.77
C GLN A 161 -27.54 -16.65 4.11
N ARG A 162 -26.32 -16.84 4.64
CA ARG A 162 -25.85 -18.17 5.09
C ARG A 162 -26.58 -18.64 6.34
N GLN A 163 -26.98 -17.73 7.23
CA GLN A 163 -27.78 -18.08 8.40
C GLN A 163 -29.21 -18.47 7.99
N THR A 164 -29.79 -17.77 7.01
CA THR A 164 -31.17 -18.04 6.57
C THR A 164 -31.29 -19.25 5.65
N LEU A 165 -30.28 -19.55 4.82
CA LEU A 165 -30.34 -20.65 3.85
C LEU A 165 -29.60 -21.88 4.38
N LYS A 166 -30.34 -22.87 4.90
CA LYS A 166 -29.85 -24.24 5.01
C LYS A 166 -29.43 -24.70 3.61
N ARG A 167 -28.13 -24.89 3.39
CA ARG A 167 -27.58 -25.32 2.11
C ARG A 167 -28.10 -26.73 1.80
N ILE A 168 -29.15 -26.84 1.00
CA ILE A 168 -29.65 -28.12 0.51
C ILE A 168 -28.60 -28.66 -0.47
N TRP A 169 -27.92 -29.73 -0.09
CA TRP A 169 -27.02 -30.45 -0.98
C TRP A 169 -27.85 -31.25 -1.97
N LEU A 170 -27.91 -30.76 -3.21
CA LEU A 170 -28.39 -31.58 -4.31
C LEU A 170 -27.27 -32.58 -4.63
N SER A 171 -27.52 -33.86 -4.39
CA SER A 171 -26.79 -34.97 -5.01
C SER A 171 -27.06 -34.90 -6.52
N ALA A 172 -26.29 -34.07 -7.21
CA ALA A 172 -26.39 -33.88 -8.65
C ALA A 172 -25.10 -34.38 -9.30
N SER A 173 -25.24 -35.23 -10.31
CA SER A 173 -24.10 -35.62 -11.14
C SER A 173 -23.42 -34.39 -11.76
N PRO A 174 -22.12 -34.45 -12.09
CA PRO A 174 -21.37 -33.31 -12.65
C PRO A 174 -22.10 -32.63 -13.82
N THR A 175 -22.73 -33.41 -14.69
CA THR A 175 -23.48 -32.94 -15.86
C THR A 175 -24.74 -32.13 -15.48
N LYS A 176 -25.48 -32.57 -14.46
CA LYS A 176 -26.65 -31.84 -13.95
C LYS A 176 -26.23 -30.53 -13.28
N LYS A 177 -25.10 -30.54 -12.56
CA LYS A 177 -24.53 -29.33 -11.95
C LYS A 177 -24.16 -28.27 -12.99
N HIS A 178 -23.48 -28.66 -14.07
CA HIS A 178 -23.14 -27.74 -15.17
C HIS A 178 -24.38 -27.07 -15.79
N LYS A 179 -25.47 -27.81 -16.02
CA LYS A 179 -26.73 -27.24 -16.54
C LYS A 179 -27.33 -26.22 -15.57
N VAL A 180 -27.35 -26.54 -14.27
CA VAL A 180 -27.88 -25.62 -13.25
C VAL A 180 -27.03 -24.34 -13.16
N ASP A 181 -25.70 -24.46 -13.22
CA ASP A 181 -24.81 -23.30 -13.18
C ASP A 181 -24.95 -22.43 -14.44
N ALA A 182 -25.13 -23.04 -15.63
CA ALA A 182 -25.45 -22.32 -16.86
C ALA A 182 -26.76 -21.52 -16.75
N LEU A 183 -27.84 -22.12 -16.21
CA LEU A 183 -29.11 -21.44 -15.97
C LEU A 183 -28.98 -20.27 -14.98
N ARG A 184 -28.21 -20.46 -13.90
CA ARG A 184 -27.92 -19.39 -12.93
C ARG A 184 -27.16 -18.23 -13.59
N GLN A 185 -26.19 -18.54 -14.44
CA GLN A 185 -25.41 -17.53 -15.17
C GLN A 185 -26.28 -16.76 -16.17
N ALA A 186 -27.11 -17.46 -16.96
CA ALA A 186 -28.05 -16.84 -17.89
C ALA A 186 -29.03 -15.90 -17.17
N LYS A 187 -29.64 -16.35 -16.06
CA LYS A 187 -30.54 -15.52 -15.24
C LYS A 187 -29.85 -14.28 -14.68
N SER A 188 -28.59 -14.40 -14.24
CA SER A 188 -27.79 -13.28 -13.74
C SER A 188 -27.50 -12.23 -14.82
N ILE A 189 -27.15 -12.67 -16.03
CA ILE A 189 -26.93 -11.80 -17.19
C ILE A 189 -28.23 -11.05 -17.53
N LEU A 190 -29.35 -11.76 -17.60
CA LEU A 190 -30.65 -11.20 -17.98
C LEU A 190 -31.13 -10.14 -16.98
N LYS A 191 -30.99 -10.40 -15.67
CA LYS A 191 -31.27 -9.40 -14.62
C LYS A 191 -30.40 -8.14 -14.75
N LYS A 192 -29.11 -8.29 -15.06
CA LYS A 192 -28.21 -7.14 -15.26
C LYS A 192 -28.59 -6.32 -16.50
N ALA A 193 -29.00 -6.98 -17.58
CA ALA A 193 -29.47 -6.31 -18.79
C ALA A 193 -30.75 -5.51 -18.52
N GLN A 194 -31.75 -6.11 -17.86
CA GLN A 194 -32.99 -5.41 -17.45
C GLN A 194 -32.71 -4.19 -16.56
N ALA A 195 -31.84 -4.32 -15.56
CA ALA A 195 -31.49 -3.21 -14.69
C ALA A 195 -30.81 -2.04 -15.43
N ARG A 196 -30.03 -2.33 -16.49
CA ARG A 196 -29.41 -1.31 -17.34
C ARG A 196 -30.44 -0.59 -18.22
N LEU A 197 -31.38 -1.35 -18.81
CA LEU A 197 -32.47 -0.78 -19.61
C LEU A 197 -33.36 0.15 -18.77
N LEU A 198 -33.74 -0.29 -17.57
CA LEU A 198 -34.55 0.53 -16.66
C LEU A 198 -33.87 1.85 -16.28
N LYS A 199 -32.56 1.83 -16.03
CA LYS A 199 -31.78 3.06 -15.77
C LYS A 199 -31.68 3.98 -16.98
N ARG A 200 -31.69 3.43 -18.19
CA ARG A 200 -31.59 4.20 -19.44
C ARG A 200 -32.91 4.91 -19.78
N ASN A 201 -34.04 4.35 -19.39
CA ASN A 201 -35.37 4.94 -19.62
C ASN A 201 -35.77 5.98 -18.55
N GLN A 202 -34.91 6.24 -17.56
CA GLN A 202 -35.13 7.23 -16.49
C GLN A 202 -34.26 8.49 -16.67
N LEU A 203 -33.48 8.55 -17.74
CA LEU A 203 -32.73 9.72 -18.22
C LEU A 203 -33.41 10.25 -19.47
#